data_AF-A0AAD5I7N5-F1
#
_entry.id   AF-A0AAD5I7N5-F1
#
_cell.length_a   1.000
_cell.length_b   1.000
_cell.length_c   1.000
_cell.angle_alpha   90.00
_cell.angle_beta   90.00
_cell.angle_gamma   90.00
#
_symmetry.space_group_name_H-M   'P 1'
#
loop_
_entity.id
_entity.type
_entity.pdbx_description
1 polymer ?
#
loop_
_entity_poly.entity_id
_entity_poly.type
_entity_poly.pdbx_seq_one_letter_code
_entity_poly.pdbx_strand_id
1 'polypeptide(L)'
;MEITKVYPLDAVYDNPDNVPEDVKANRILKMDCTGTFPSERIIPGYGGGMSSAKAALESDTLVLAFEAGRKHRIRVNTISAGPLRILAAKAIGFIDMMIDYYLENAPLQKELTAEEVGNTAAFLASPLASAITSAVVYVDNGLNAMGVGVDSPIFENLDIPKEK
;
A
#
# COMPACT_ATOMS: atom_id res chain seq x y z
N MET A 1 23.55 -9.61 -4.26
CA MET A 1 22.12 -9.73 -4.59
C MET A 1 21.77 -8.49 -5.36
N GLU A 2 21.39 -8.64 -6.64
CA GLU A 2 21.21 -7.52 -7.56
C GLU A 2 19.72 -7.25 -7.69
N ILE A 3 19.26 -6.12 -7.12
CA ILE A 3 17.87 -5.67 -7.28
C ILE A 3 17.73 -5.24 -8.73
N THR A 4 17.09 -6.09 -9.53
CA THR A 4 17.05 -5.91 -10.98
C THR A 4 16.03 -4.86 -11.42
N LYS A 5 14.89 -4.75 -10.71
CA LYS A 5 13.88 -3.67 -10.84
C LYS A 5 12.80 -3.78 -9.75
N VAL A 6 12.21 -2.64 -9.38
CA VAL A 6 11.06 -2.52 -8.46
C VAL A 6 9.97 -1.77 -9.22
N TYR A 7 8.79 -2.36 -9.38
CA TYR A 7 7.67 -1.69 -10.06
C TYR A 7 6.44 -1.64 -9.16
N PRO A 8 5.83 -0.46 -8.96
CA PRO A 8 4.50 -0.35 -8.36
C PRO A 8 3.46 -0.96 -9.32
N LEU A 9 2.70 -1.94 -8.86
CA LEU A 9 1.62 -2.55 -9.64
C LEU A 9 0.45 -1.59 -9.92
N ASP A 10 0.41 -0.50 -9.16
CA ASP A 10 -0.53 0.62 -9.24
C ASP A 10 -0.02 1.84 -9.99
N ALA A 11 1.08 1.75 -10.74
CA ALA A 11 1.43 2.82 -11.65
C ALA A 11 0.32 2.98 -12.70
N VAL A 12 -0.58 3.93 -12.43
CA VAL A 12 -1.48 4.49 -13.43
C VAL A 12 -0.59 5.29 -14.37
N TYR A 13 -0.29 4.70 -15.52
CA TYR A 13 0.38 5.39 -16.62
C TYR A 13 -0.71 6.08 -17.45
N ASP A 14 -0.57 7.39 -17.69
CA ASP A 14 -1.59 8.17 -18.41
C ASP A 14 -1.89 7.63 -19.82
N ASN A 15 -0.94 6.93 -20.44
CA ASN A 15 -1.09 6.24 -21.72
C ASN A 15 -0.35 4.89 -21.71
N PRO A 16 -0.78 3.90 -22.51
CA PRO A 16 -0.07 2.62 -22.68
C PRO A 16 1.39 2.77 -23.12
N ASP A 17 1.71 3.89 -23.78
CA ASP A 17 3.05 4.24 -24.23
C ASP A 17 3.96 4.71 -23.08
N ASN A 18 3.38 5.20 -21.99
CA ASN A 18 4.11 5.63 -20.79
C ASN A 18 4.50 4.45 -19.89
N VAL A 19 3.93 3.25 -20.14
CA VAL A 19 4.34 2.01 -19.49
C VAL A 19 5.74 1.65 -19.99
N PRO A 20 6.77 1.66 -19.14
CA PRO A 20 8.13 1.39 -19.61
C PRO A 20 8.23 -0.07 -20.11
N GLU A 21 8.99 -0.26 -21.19
CA GLU A 21 9.04 -1.54 -21.95
C GLU A 21 9.46 -2.75 -21.10
N ASP A 22 10.19 -2.47 -20.02
CA ASP A 22 10.63 -3.43 -19.04
C ASP A 22 9.51 -3.93 -18.10
N VAL A 23 8.40 -3.21 -17.98
CA VAL A 23 7.14 -3.66 -17.37
C VAL A 23 6.36 -4.56 -18.34
N LYS A 24 6.37 -4.24 -19.63
CA LYS A 24 5.67 -5.01 -20.67
C LYS A 24 6.26 -6.42 -20.88
N ALA A 25 7.54 -6.63 -20.53
CA ALA A 25 8.29 -7.83 -20.92
C ALA A 25 8.79 -8.76 -19.79
N ASN A 26 8.70 -8.42 -18.49
CA ASN A 26 9.51 -9.11 -17.45
C ASN A 26 8.80 -9.94 -16.38
N ARG A 27 9.57 -10.94 -15.91
CA ARG A 27 9.25 -11.92 -14.86
C ARG A 27 9.59 -11.38 -13.45
N ILE A 28 8.61 -10.69 -12.86
CA ILE A 28 8.13 -10.76 -11.47
C ILE A 28 9.16 -10.63 -10.32
N LEU A 29 9.39 -9.38 -9.89
CA LEU A 29 9.26 -8.96 -8.49
C LEU A 29 8.13 -7.91 -8.46
N LYS A 30 7.04 -8.21 -7.77
CA LYS A 30 5.84 -7.37 -7.73
C LYS A 30 5.87 -6.60 -6.42
N MET A 31 5.92 -5.28 -6.54
CA MET A 31 5.87 -4.34 -5.44
C MET A 31 4.56 -3.58 -5.62
N ASP A 32 3.71 -3.53 -4.60
CA ASP A 32 2.52 -2.68 -4.66
C ASP A 32 2.55 -1.77 -3.45
N CYS A 33 2.13 -0.53 -3.63
CA CYS A 33 1.87 0.43 -2.58
C CYS A 33 0.37 0.72 -2.66
N THR A 34 -0.45 -0.19 -2.13
CA THR A 34 -1.91 -0.05 -2.18
C THR A 34 -2.28 1.14 -1.31
N GLY A 35 -2.75 2.24 -1.90
CA GLY A 35 -3.29 3.36 -1.13
C GLY A 35 -4.57 2.93 -0.43
N THR A 36 -4.53 2.87 0.90
CA THR A 36 -5.65 2.85 1.87
C THR A 36 -6.53 1.58 1.88
N PHE A 37 -6.50 0.85 3.01
CA PHE A 37 -7.19 -0.42 3.35
C PHE A 37 -7.45 -1.37 2.17
N PRO A 38 -6.59 -2.36 1.94
CA PRO A 38 -6.79 -3.29 0.86
C PRO A 38 -7.85 -4.31 1.29
N SER A 39 -8.75 -4.64 0.37
CA SER A 39 -9.63 -5.83 0.33
C SER A 39 -10.62 -6.14 1.47
N GLU A 40 -10.31 -5.81 2.73
CA GLU A 40 -11.00 -6.32 3.92
C GLU A 40 -12.05 -5.34 4.48
N ARG A 41 -11.93 -4.05 4.17
CA ARG A 41 -12.80 -3.00 4.73
C ARG A 41 -13.34 -2.07 3.64
N ILE A 42 -14.51 -1.51 3.92
CA ILE A 42 -15.18 -0.58 3.00
C ILE A 42 -14.66 0.83 3.26
N ILE A 43 -14.10 1.47 2.22
CA ILE A 43 -13.81 2.90 2.21
C ILE A 43 -14.87 3.58 1.32
N PRO A 44 -15.77 4.39 1.88
CA PRO A 44 -16.73 5.16 1.09
C PRO A 44 -16.01 6.05 0.07
N GLY A 45 -16.52 6.13 -1.16
CA GLY A 45 -15.89 6.91 -2.23
C GLY A 45 -14.79 6.18 -3.00
N TYR A 46 -14.28 5.06 -2.49
CA TYR A 46 -13.29 4.20 -3.16
C TYR A 46 -13.97 3.20 -4.12
N GLY A 47 -14.72 3.75 -5.09
CA GLY A 47 -15.57 3.01 -6.03
C GLY A 47 -14.86 2.53 -7.30
N GLY A 48 -15.65 2.18 -8.33
CA GLY A 48 -15.12 1.83 -9.66
C GLY A 48 -14.41 0.47 -9.75
N GLY A 49 -14.60 -0.42 -8.77
CA GLY A 49 -13.96 -1.73 -8.73
C GLY A 49 -12.51 -1.73 -8.25
N MET A 50 -11.99 -0.59 -7.79
CA MET A 50 -10.62 -0.49 -7.25
C MET A 50 -10.43 -1.41 -6.04
N SER A 51 -11.38 -1.42 -5.08
CA SER A 51 -11.32 -2.31 -3.92
C SER A 51 -11.29 -3.79 -4.29
N SER A 52 -12.12 -4.21 -5.26
CA SER A 52 -12.10 -5.58 -5.78
C SER A 52 -10.80 -5.94 -6.51
N ALA A 53 -10.24 -5.00 -7.28
CA ALA A 53 -8.96 -5.21 -7.94
C ALA A 53 -7.82 -5.37 -6.93
N LYS A 54 -7.85 -4.59 -5.83
CA LYS A 54 -6.89 -4.74 -4.72
C LYS A 54 -7.00 -6.08 -4.02
N ALA A 55 -8.21 -6.55 -3.75
CA ALA A 55 -8.44 -7.88 -3.20
C ALA A 55 -7.88 -9.00 -4.09
N ALA A 56 -8.13 -8.91 -5.39
CA ALA A 56 -7.59 -9.87 -6.35
C ALA A 56 -6.05 -9.87 -6.34
N LEU A 57 -5.44 -8.69 -6.26
CA LEU A 57 -3.99 -8.56 -6.26
C LEU A 57 -3.32 -9.13 -5.00
N GLU A 58 -3.92 -8.95 -3.83
CA GLU A 58 -3.41 -9.57 -2.60
C GLU A 58 -3.51 -11.09 -2.65
N SER A 59 -4.60 -11.62 -3.19
CA SER A 59 -4.75 -13.05 -3.45
C SER A 59 -3.68 -13.56 -4.44
N ASP A 60 -3.43 -12.81 -5.52
CA ASP A 60 -2.40 -13.14 -6.51
C ASP A 60 -0.99 -13.16 -5.90
N THR A 61 -0.69 -12.28 -4.94
CA THR A 61 0.60 -12.31 -4.22
C THR A 61 0.82 -13.65 -3.53
N LEU A 62 -0.22 -14.26 -2.94
CA LEU A 62 -0.12 -15.56 -2.29
C LEU A 62 0.22 -16.67 -3.30
N VAL A 63 -0.53 -16.70 -4.41
CA VAL A 63 -0.34 -17.71 -5.46
C VAL A 63 1.04 -17.56 -6.12
N LEU A 64 1.45 -16.34 -6.42
CA LEU A 64 2.72 -16.06 -7.08
C LEU A 64 3.90 -16.32 -6.16
N ALA A 65 3.81 -15.99 -4.88
CA ALA A 65 4.83 -16.34 -3.91
C ALA A 65 5.04 -17.86 -3.84
N PHE A 66 3.95 -18.65 -3.89
CA PHE A 66 4.05 -20.10 -3.94
C PHE A 66 4.72 -20.59 -5.23
N GLU A 67 4.22 -20.19 -6.39
CA GLU A 67 4.72 -20.66 -7.69
C GLU A 67 6.17 -20.20 -7.95
N ALA A 68 6.43 -18.90 -7.78
CA ALA A 68 7.74 -18.31 -8.03
C ALA A 68 8.76 -18.73 -6.95
N GLY A 69 8.33 -18.90 -5.71
CA GLY A 69 9.17 -19.42 -4.63
C GLY A 69 9.65 -20.84 -4.92
N ARG A 70 8.74 -21.74 -5.32
CA ARG A 70 9.07 -23.14 -5.65
C ARG A 70 9.91 -23.27 -6.91
N LYS A 71 9.61 -22.49 -7.96
CA LYS A 71 10.26 -22.63 -9.28
C LYS A 71 11.58 -21.86 -9.38
N HIS A 72 11.66 -20.69 -8.76
CA HIS A 72 12.74 -19.73 -8.99
C HIS A 72 13.41 -19.21 -7.71
N ARG A 73 12.97 -19.65 -6.52
CA ARG A 73 13.42 -19.10 -5.22
C ARG A 73 13.22 -17.57 -5.14
N ILE A 74 12.14 -17.09 -5.74
CA ILE A 74 11.75 -15.67 -5.72
C ILE A 74 10.73 -15.47 -4.60
N ARG A 75 10.87 -14.37 -3.85
CA ARG A 75 9.90 -13.93 -2.84
C ARG A 75 8.95 -12.92 -3.47
N VAL A 76 7.69 -12.93 -3.05
CA VAL A 76 6.67 -11.97 -3.52
C VAL A 76 5.93 -11.46 -2.29
N ASN A 77 5.79 -10.14 -2.17
CA ASN A 77 5.13 -9.46 -1.05
C ASN A 77 4.38 -8.24 -1.58
N THR A 78 3.40 -7.74 -0.82
CA THR A 78 2.63 -6.53 -1.11
C THR A 78 2.87 -5.52 0.01
N ILE A 79 2.97 -4.22 -0.32
CA ILE A 79 2.85 -3.16 0.68
C ILE A 79 1.45 -2.55 0.60
N SER A 80 0.82 -2.38 1.75
CA SER A 80 -0.36 -1.55 1.87
C SER A 80 -0.03 -0.21 2.49
N ALA A 81 0.02 0.81 1.64
CA ALA A 81 0.43 2.15 2.01
C ALA A 81 -0.78 3.00 2.44
N GLY A 82 -0.57 3.93 3.35
CA GLY A 82 -1.52 5.02 3.57
C GLY A 82 -1.65 5.95 2.35
N PRO A 83 -2.58 6.91 2.39
CA PRO A 83 -2.72 7.91 1.33
C PRO A 83 -1.43 8.74 1.22
N LEU A 84 -0.97 8.94 -0.02
CA LEU A 84 0.20 9.75 -0.35
C LEU A 84 -0.19 10.91 -1.27
N ARG A 85 0.32 12.10 -0.98
CA ARG A 85 0.04 13.31 -1.76
C ARG A 85 0.87 13.35 -3.06
N ILE A 86 0.45 12.58 -4.06
CA ILE A 86 1.06 12.54 -5.40
C ILE A 86 0.22 13.26 -6.46
N LEU A 87 0.80 13.57 -7.62
CA LEU A 87 0.10 14.29 -8.69
C LEU A 87 -1.15 13.55 -9.21
N ALA A 88 -1.07 12.22 -9.38
CA ALA A 88 -2.21 11.39 -9.80
C ALA A 88 -3.36 11.42 -8.78
N ALA A 89 -3.02 11.53 -7.50
CA ALA A 89 -3.98 11.59 -6.40
C ALA A 89 -4.73 12.92 -6.34
N LYS A 90 -4.11 14.04 -6.77
CA LYS A 90 -4.78 15.35 -6.86
C LYS A 90 -5.94 15.38 -7.85
N ALA A 91 -5.91 14.53 -8.89
CA ALA A 91 -6.98 14.47 -9.88
C ALA A 91 -8.30 13.89 -9.33
N ILE A 92 -8.23 13.13 -8.24
CA ILE A 92 -9.37 12.38 -7.69
C ILE A 92 -10.10 13.19 -6.59
N GLY A 93 -9.51 14.28 -6.08
CA GLY A 93 -10.09 15.21 -5.08
C GLY A 93 -10.35 14.62 -3.69
N PHE A 94 -10.54 13.31 -3.61
CA PHE A 94 -10.81 12.51 -2.42
C PHE A 94 -9.56 12.29 -1.54
N ILE A 95 -8.36 12.41 -2.11
CA ILE A 95 -7.11 12.09 -1.40
C ILE A 95 -6.85 13.05 -0.25
N ASP A 96 -7.11 14.35 -0.41
CA ASP A 96 -6.82 15.32 0.65
C ASP A 96 -7.66 15.03 1.90
N MET A 97 -8.94 14.67 1.72
CA MET A 97 -9.82 14.23 2.80
C MET A 97 -9.30 12.96 3.49
N MET A 98 -8.77 12.01 2.72
CA MET A 98 -8.21 10.78 3.28
C MET A 98 -6.94 11.05 4.07
N ILE A 99 -6.09 11.98 3.63
CA ILE A 99 -4.89 12.39 4.37
C ILE A 99 -5.30 13.01 5.71
N ASP A 100 -6.27 13.91 5.73
CA ASP A 100 -6.78 14.54 6.96
C ASP A 100 -7.39 13.50 7.91
N TYR A 101 -8.16 12.55 7.38
CA TYR A 101 -8.68 11.42 8.18
C TYR A 101 -7.56 10.58 8.79
N TYR A 102 -6.50 10.29 8.03
CA TYR A 102 -5.34 9.55 8.52
C TYR A 102 -4.59 10.32 9.61
N LEU A 103 -4.41 11.63 9.45
CA LEU A 103 -3.73 12.49 10.42
C LEU A 103 -4.43 12.47 11.78
N GLU A 104 -5.76 12.58 11.81
CA GLU A 104 -6.49 12.63 13.08
C GLU A 104 -6.63 11.24 13.72
N ASN A 105 -6.80 10.18 12.90
CA ASN A 105 -7.22 8.87 13.37
C ASN A 105 -6.13 7.80 13.48
N ALA A 106 -4.97 7.98 12.85
CA ALA A 106 -3.90 7.00 12.93
C ALA A 106 -3.16 7.06 14.29
N PRO A 107 -2.65 5.92 14.80
CA PRO A 107 -1.78 5.91 15.98
C PRO A 107 -0.57 6.85 15.89
N LEU A 108 0.01 7.00 14.69
CA LEU A 108 1.04 8.00 14.41
C LEU A 108 0.43 9.16 13.62
N GLN A 109 0.19 10.29 14.29
CA GLN A 109 -0.53 11.46 13.77
C GLN A 109 0.30 12.34 12.82
N LYS A 110 0.85 11.74 11.76
CA LYS A 110 1.71 12.43 10.80
C LYS A 110 1.36 12.07 9.36
N GLU A 111 1.77 12.93 8.42
CA GLU A 111 1.67 12.59 7.00
C GLU A 111 2.64 11.45 6.67
N LEU A 112 2.16 10.49 5.88
CA LEU A 112 3.00 9.42 5.36
C LEU A 112 3.91 9.97 4.26
N THR A 113 5.18 9.60 4.29
CA THR A 113 6.14 9.99 3.25
C THR A 113 6.41 8.86 2.26
N ALA A 114 6.72 9.23 1.01
CA ALA A 114 7.13 8.26 0.00
C ALA A 114 8.44 7.53 0.39
N GLU A 115 9.29 8.18 1.18
CA GLU A 115 10.54 7.60 1.69
C GLU A 115 10.27 6.43 2.63
N GLU A 116 9.26 6.50 3.50
CA GLU A 116 8.92 5.41 4.43
C GLU A 116 8.42 4.16 3.70
N VAL A 117 7.61 4.37 2.67
CA VAL A 117 7.16 3.31 1.77
C VAL A 117 8.34 2.73 0.99
N GLY A 118 9.22 3.59 0.48
CA GLY A 118 10.45 3.19 -0.22
C GLY A 118 11.43 2.42 0.67
N ASN A 119 11.57 2.80 1.94
CA ASN A 119 12.43 2.11 2.90
C ASN A 119 11.90 0.71 3.21
N THR A 120 10.57 0.56 3.34
CA THR A 120 9.94 -0.75 3.50
C THR A 120 10.12 -1.61 2.24
N ALA A 121 10.02 -0.99 1.05
CA ALA A 121 10.33 -1.64 -0.22
C ALA A 121 11.76 -2.17 -0.27
N ALA A 122 12.71 -1.33 0.10
CA ALA A 122 14.13 -1.69 0.15
C ALA A 122 14.37 -2.83 1.14
N PHE A 123 13.75 -2.78 2.33
CA PHE A 123 13.81 -3.86 3.32
C PHE A 123 13.27 -5.17 2.75
N LEU A 124 12.07 -5.17 2.17
CA LEU A 124 11.45 -6.36 1.59
C LEU A 124 12.23 -6.91 0.40
N ALA A 125 12.91 -6.05 -0.37
CA ALA A 125 13.79 -6.45 -1.45
C ALA A 125 15.14 -6.98 -0.94
N SER A 126 15.57 -6.63 0.28
CA SER A 126 16.88 -6.98 0.84
C SER A 126 16.98 -8.40 1.41
N PRO A 127 18.20 -8.90 1.73
CA PRO A 127 18.38 -10.17 2.44
C PRO A 127 17.81 -10.16 3.88
N LEU A 128 17.57 -8.99 4.46
CA LEU A 128 16.99 -8.85 5.80
C LEU A 128 15.57 -9.45 5.86
N ALA A 129 14.86 -9.44 4.73
CA ALA A 129 13.55 -10.06 4.56
C ALA A 129 13.63 -11.46 3.93
N SER A 130 14.76 -12.17 4.05
CA SER A 130 14.99 -13.47 3.38
C SER A 130 13.95 -14.55 3.70
N ALA A 131 13.33 -14.49 4.87
CA ALA A 131 12.26 -15.40 5.30
C ALA A 131 10.84 -14.83 5.14
N ILE A 132 10.69 -13.66 4.51
CA ILE A 132 9.40 -12.97 4.35
C ILE A 132 8.95 -13.06 2.88
N THR A 133 7.89 -13.84 2.66
CA THR A 133 7.18 -14.00 1.39
C THR A 133 5.69 -14.18 1.67
N SER A 134 4.84 -13.88 0.69
CA SER A 134 3.36 -13.93 0.80
C SER A 134 2.80 -12.94 1.83
N ALA A 135 3.56 -11.93 2.23
CA ALA A 135 3.14 -10.97 3.24
C ALA A 135 2.47 -9.73 2.60
N VAL A 136 1.43 -9.24 3.26
CA VAL A 136 0.91 -7.87 3.10
C VAL A 136 1.47 -7.05 4.26
N VAL A 137 2.32 -6.07 3.96
CA VAL A 137 2.96 -5.22 4.96
C VAL A 137 2.31 -3.85 4.95
N TYR A 138 1.69 -3.47 6.07
CA TYR A 138 1.06 -2.17 6.22
C TYR A 138 2.08 -1.08 6.55
N VAL A 139 2.05 0.01 5.77
CA VAL A 139 2.88 1.21 5.90
C VAL A 139 1.94 2.42 5.83
N ASP A 140 1.16 2.59 6.89
CA ASP A 140 -0.03 3.43 6.90
C ASP A 140 -0.22 4.16 8.24
N ASN A 141 0.89 4.35 8.97
CA ASN A 141 0.91 4.94 10.32
C ASN A 141 0.07 4.18 11.37
N GLY A 142 -0.32 2.94 11.08
CA GLY A 142 -1.04 2.05 11.99
C GLY A 142 -2.57 2.16 11.88
N LEU A 143 -3.09 2.89 10.89
CA LEU A 143 -4.53 3.06 10.76
C LEU A 143 -5.25 1.73 10.48
N ASN A 144 -4.62 0.77 9.79
CA ASN A 144 -5.17 -0.56 9.55
C ASN A 144 -5.65 -1.27 10.84
N ALA A 145 -4.95 -1.03 11.96
CA ALA A 145 -5.25 -1.66 13.24
C ALA A 145 -6.42 -0.99 13.97
N MET A 146 -6.81 0.21 13.55
CA MET A 146 -7.89 0.98 14.20
C MET A 146 -9.26 0.36 13.87
N GLY A 147 -10.12 0.25 14.88
CA GLY A 147 -11.50 -0.24 14.74
C GLY A 147 -12.53 0.86 14.54
N VAL A 148 -12.21 2.09 14.97
CA VAL A 148 -13.10 3.26 14.95
C VAL A 148 -12.27 4.52 14.71
N GLY A 149 -12.85 5.52 14.06
CA GLY A 149 -12.30 6.87 14.00
C GLY A 149 -12.51 7.58 15.34
N VAL A 150 -11.44 8.14 15.89
CA VAL A 150 -11.43 8.90 17.14
C VAL A 150 -12.02 10.30 16.98
N ASP A 151 -12.10 10.79 15.74
CA ASP A 151 -12.72 12.07 15.35
C ASP A 151 -14.26 12.05 15.40
N SER A 152 -14.86 10.86 15.59
CA SER A 152 -16.31 10.74 15.69
C SER A 152 -16.85 11.52 16.89
N PRO A 153 -17.94 12.31 16.73
CA PRO A 153 -18.58 13.02 17.85
C PRO A 153 -19.00 12.12 19.01
N ILE A 154 -19.16 10.81 18.77
CA ILE A 154 -19.49 9.81 19.80
C ILE A 154 -18.38 9.70 20.86
N PHE A 155 -17.13 9.98 20.49
CA PHE A 155 -15.96 9.85 21.38
C PHE A 155 -15.48 11.19 21.95
N GLU A 156 -16.26 12.28 21.84
CA GLU A 156 -15.86 13.62 22.31
C GLU A 156 -15.43 13.65 23.80
N ASN A 157 -16.05 12.81 24.63
CA ASN A 157 -15.77 12.73 26.06
C ASN A 157 -14.74 11.64 26.44
N LEU A 158 -14.18 10.93 25.46
CA LEU A 158 -13.15 9.93 25.70
C LEU A 158 -11.78 10.63 25.74
N ASP A 159 -11.02 10.41 26.81
CA ASP A 159 -9.66 10.95 26.95
C ASP A 159 -8.70 10.16 26.06
N ILE A 160 -8.56 10.61 24.81
CA ILE A 160 -7.69 10.00 23.81
C ILE A 160 -6.38 10.79 23.80
N PRO A 161 -5.22 10.13 23.98
CA PRO A 161 -3.93 10.79 23.89
C PRO A 161 -3.77 11.47 22.54
N LYS A 162 -3.55 12.78 22.55
CA LYS A 162 -3.20 13.56 21.35
C LYS A 162 -1.69 13.81 21.32
N GLU A 163 -1.14 13.96 20.12
CA GLU A 163 0.24 14.40 19.94
C GLU A 163 0.45 15.75 20.67
N LYS A 164 1.61 15.89 21.33
CA LYS A 164 1.93 17.05 22.18
C LYS A 164 2.47 18.22 21.39
#